data_AF-A0A0D1YBH9-F1
#
_entry.id   AF-A0A0D1YBH9-F1
#
_cell.length_a   1.000
_cell.length_b   1.000
_cell.length_c   1.000
_cell.angle_alpha   90.00
_cell.angle_beta   90.00
_cell.angle_gamma   90.00
#
_symmetry.space_group_name_H-M   'P 1'
#
loop_
_entity.id
_entity.type
_entity.pdbx_description
1 polymer ?
#
loop_
_entity_poly.entity_id
_entity_poly.type
_entity_poly.pdbx_seq_one_letter_code
_entity_poly.pdbx_strand_id
1 'polypeptide(L)'
;MYSSIFALCLILSLLDLTSATPIVRKSLNPNYLQKRYPVTTSSFATDSEWPTNVLFLGATQTYGFWVPMDGSWYDLGGITCLGLPAYAEGPCNGMTINAVGVVAGDGPCSFLGNDGYSATLAGDAGDGWFAVAPPQNIISAKCG
;
A
#
# COMPACT_ATOMS: atom_id res chain seq x y z
N MET A 1 28.65 54.17 -1.22
CA MET A 1 28.65 53.25 -2.39
C MET A 1 28.88 51.78 -1.98
N TYR A 2 28.30 51.30 -0.86
CA TYR A 2 28.44 49.90 -0.42
C TYR A 2 27.08 49.17 -0.29
N SER A 3 25.96 49.90 -0.28
CA SER A 3 24.63 49.30 -0.09
C SER A 3 24.12 48.54 -1.31
N SER A 4 24.56 48.92 -2.52
CA SER A 4 24.10 48.32 -3.79
C SER A 4 24.75 46.96 -4.08
N ILE A 5 25.93 46.68 -3.50
CA ILE A 5 26.67 45.43 -3.72
C ILE A 5 26.08 44.30 -2.87
N PHE A 6 25.65 44.61 -1.64
CA PHE A 6 25.02 43.63 -0.74
C PHE A 6 23.68 43.12 -1.28
N ALA A 7 22.87 43.99 -1.90
CA ALA A 7 21.60 43.60 -2.51
C ALA A 7 21.80 42.66 -3.71
N LEU A 8 22.87 42.84 -4.49
CA LEU A 8 23.16 42.01 -5.66
C LEU A 8 23.56 40.57 -5.27
N CYS A 9 24.33 40.41 -4.19
CA CYS A 9 24.72 39.09 -3.69
C CYS A 9 23.54 38.30 -3.11
N LEU A 10 22.56 38.97 -2.51
CA LEU A 10 21.40 38.32 -1.91
C LEU A 10 20.40 37.78 -2.95
N ILE A 11 20.37 38.39 -4.14
CA ILE A 11 19.55 37.92 -5.27
C ILE A 11 20.21 36.71 -5.95
N LEU A 12 21.55 36.66 -6.02
CA LEU A 12 22.29 35.53 -6.59
C LEU A 12 22.18 34.24 -5.76
N SER A 13 21.96 34.32 -4.44
CA SER A 13 21.76 33.16 -3.57
C SER A 13 20.37 32.52 -3.64
N LEU A 14 19.41 33.12 -4.35
CA LEU A 14 18.05 32.60 -4.50
C LEU A 14 17.81 31.89 -5.84
N LEU A 15 18.86 31.80 -6.68
CA LEU A 15 18.81 31.22 -8.02
C LEU A 15 19.26 29.76 -8.09
N ASP A 16 19.38 29.07 -6.94
CA ASP A 16 19.39 27.61 -6.90
C ASP A 16 17.99 27.08 -7.24
N LEU A 17 17.64 27.21 -8.53
CA LEU A 17 16.66 26.37 -9.19
C LEU A 17 17.16 24.94 -9.04
N THR A 18 16.73 24.29 -7.97
CA THR A 18 16.75 22.84 -7.87
C THR A 18 15.96 22.34 -9.07
N SER A 19 16.67 22.01 -10.14
CA SER A 19 16.17 21.19 -11.21
C SER A 19 15.86 19.84 -10.57
N ALA A 20 14.65 19.72 -10.03
CA ALA A 20 14.05 18.43 -9.79
C ALA A 20 13.92 17.81 -11.18
N THR A 21 14.91 17.02 -11.55
CA THR A 21 14.75 16.11 -12.67
C THR A 21 13.44 15.37 -12.39
N PRO A 22 12.47 15.39 -13.31
CA PRO A 22 11.29 14.59 -13.10
C PRO A 22 11.81 13.17 -12.91
N ILE A 23 11.54 12.58 -11.73
CA ILE A 23 11.73 11.16 -11.53
C ILE A 23 10.87 10.54 -12.61
N VAL A 24 11.51 10.08 -13.68
CA VAL A 24 10.89 9.21 -14.67
C VAL A 24 10.55 7.97 -13.86
N ARG A 25 9.35 7.94 -13.27
CA ARG A 25 8.76 6.70 -12.79
C ARG A 25 8.63 5.88 -14.06
N LYS A 26 9.60 5.01 -14.28
CA LYS A 26 9.56 3.99 -15.32
C LYS A 26 8.19 3.37 -15.15
N SER A 27 7.29 3.62 -16.10
CA SER A 27 5.93 3.10 -16.06
C SER A 27 6.06 1.62 -15.80
N LEU A 28 5.67 1.20 -14.59
CA LEU A 28 5.66 -0.20 -14.24
C LEU A 28 4.71 -0.81 -15.24
N ASN A 29 5.26 -1.60 -16.16
CA ASN A 29 4.50 -2.39 -17.13
C ASN A 29 3.23 -2.89 -16.42
N PRO A 30 2.02 -2.60 -16.91
CA PRO A 30 0.78 -3.02 -16.23
C PRO A 30 0.72 -4.54 -16.00
N ASN A 31 1.58 -5.33 -16.68
CA ASN A 31 1.81 -6.75 -16.43
C ASN A 31 2.66 -7.09 -15.18
N TYR A 32 3.05 -6.13 -14.32
CA TYR A 32 3.66 -6.42 -13.01
C TYR A 32 2.65 -6.87 -11.95
N LEU A 33 1.35 -6.68 -12.23
CA LEU A 33 0.26 -7.30 -11.48
C LEU A 33 0.15 -8.78 -11.87
N GLN A 34 1.11 -9.59 -11.43
CA GLN A 34 1.12 -11.01 -11.74
C GLN A 34 0.09 -11.75 -10.90
N LYS A 35 -1.07 -12.03 -11.48
CA LYS A 35 -2.07 -12.97 -10.95
C LYS A 35 -1.43 -14.32 -10.63
N ARG A 36 -1.10 -14.55 -9.37
CA ARG A 36 -0.52 -15.80 -8.86
C ARG A 36 -1.57 -16.49 -8.00
N TYR A 37 -2.42 -17.29 -8.65
CA TYR A 37 -3.53 -18.06 -8.07
C TYR A 37 -4.68 -17.22 -7.50
N PRO A 38 -5.93 -17.72 -7.54
CA PRO A 38 -7.03 -17.03 -6.87
C PRO A 38 -6.75 -16.92 -5.37
N VAL A 39 -6.88 -15.72 -4.83
CA VAL A 39 -6.79 -15.49 -3.38
C VAL A 39 -8.18 -15.73 -2.80
N THR A 40 -8.24 -16.53 -1.74
CA THR A 40 -9.48 -16.85 -1.01
C THR A 40 -9.25 -16.64 0.48
N THR A 41 -10.32 -16.39 1.24
CA THR A 41 -10.27 -16.37 2.71
C THR A 41 -10.23 -17.76 3.33
N SER A 42 -10.04 -18.85 2.57
CA SER A 42 -10.13 -20.22 3.10
C SER A 42 -9.20 -20.49 4.29
N SER A 43 -8.02 -19.88 4.31
CA SER A 43 -7.07 -19.96 5.43
C SER A 43 -7.60 -19.29 6.72
N PHE A 44 -8.56 -18.38 6.59
CA PHE A 44 -9.26 -17.67 7.66
C PHE A 44 -10.71 -18.14 7.85
N ALA A 45 -11.19 -19.07 7.00
CA ALA A 45 -12.58 -19.53 7.05
C ALA A 45 -12.88 -20.43 8.27
N THR A 46 -11.85 -21.02 8.87
CA THR A 46 -11.98 -21.71 10.17
C THR A 46 -12.22 -20.74 11.32
N ASP A 47 -11.70 -19.52 11.20
CA ASP A 47 -11.96 -18.42 12.13
C ASP A 47 -13.16 -17.63 11.60
N SER A 48 -14.37 -18.23 11.63
CA SER A 48 -15.60 -17.54 11.22
C SER A 48 -15.87 -16.22 11.96
N GLU A 49 -15.08 -15.94 13.00
CA GLU A 49 -15.07 -14.71 13.79
C GLU A 49 -14.16 -13.61 13.24
N TRP A 50 -13.26 -13.90 12.28
CA TRP A 50 -12.30 -12.93 11.74
C TRP A 50 -12.73 -12.39 10.36
N PRO A 51 -13.47 -11.26 10.31
CA PRO A 51 -13.93 -10.71 9.04
C PRO A 51 -12.74 -10.31 8.15
N THR A 52 -12.79 -10.73 6.89
CA THR A 52 -11.66 -10.56 5.97
C THR A 52 -12.16 -10.24 4.56
N ASN A 53 -11.79 -9.06 4.04
CA ASN A 53 -11.94 -8.72 2.62
C ASN A 53 -10.61 -8.38 1.93
N VAL A 54 -9.54 -8.19 2.70
CA VAL A 54 -8.19 -8.00 2.21
C VAL A 54 -7.24 -8.99 2.88
N LEU A 55 -6.34 -9.56 2.08
CA LEU A 55 -5.20 -10.34 2.54
C LEU A 55 -3.90 -9.64 2.18
N PHE A 56 -2.96 -9.64 3.12
CA PHE A 56 -1.57 -9.31 2.89
C PHE A 56 -0.70 -10.57 2.99
N LEU A 57 0.33 -10.63 2.16
CA LEU A 57 1.38 -11.62 2.26
C LEU A 57 2.67 -10.91 2.69
N GLY A 58 3.18 -11.25 3.88
CA GLY A 58 4.45 -10.76 4.39
C GLY A 58 5.38 -11.94 4.69
N ALA A 59 6.49 -12.02 3.97
CA ALA A 59 7.39 -13.18 3.99
C ALA A 59 6.63 -14.51 3.79
N THR A 60 6.53 -15.32 4.85
CA THR A 60 5.84 -16.63 4.84
C THR A 60 4.50 -16.61 5.57
N GLN A 61 4.03 -15.43 6.02
CA GLN A 61 2.79 -15.27 6.77
C GLN A 61 1.74 -14.56 5.91
N THR A 62 0.50 -14.98 6.09
CA THR A 62 -0.67 -14.32 5.50
C THR A 62 -1.39 -13.58 6.60
N TYR A 63 -1.79 -12.34 6.33
CA TYR A 63 -2.49 -11.48 7.27
C TYR A 63 -3.85 -11.12 6.71
N GLY A 64 -4.90 -11.41 7.47
CA GLY A 64 -6.29 -11.12 7.11
C GLY A 64 -6.84 -9.98 7.94
N PHE A 65 -7.59 -9.08 7.29
CA PHE A 65 -8.27 -7.97 7.94
C PHE A 65 -9.44 -7.46 7.09
N TRP A 66 -10.26 -6.61 7.70
CA TRP A 66 -11.39 -5.98 7.07
C TRP A 66 -11.18 -4.47 6.88
N VAL A 67 -11.37 -4.00 5.66
CA VAL A 67 -11.45 -2.56 5.33
C VAL A 67 -12.91 -2.21 5.04
N PRO A 68 -13.50 -1.22 5.71
CA PRO A 68 -14.87 -0.79 5.38
C PRO A 68 -15.02 -0.35 3.92
N MET A 69 -16.18 -0.67 3.33
CA MET A 69 -16.49 -0.46 1.91
C MET A 69 -17.21 0.87 1.62
N ASP A 70 -16.99 1.89 2.43
CA ASP A 70 -17.67 3.19 2.30
C ASP A 70 -16.93 4.17 1.37
N GLY A 71 -15.85 3.72 0.73
CA GLY A 71 -15.00 4.54 -0.13
C GLY A 71 -14.05 5.48 0.62
N SER A 72 -14.01 5.43 1.96
CA SER A 72 -13.13 6.24 2.80
C SER A 72 -11.74 5.63 2.97
N TRP A 73 -10.74 6.48 3.18
CA TRP A 73 -9.39 6.04 3.54
C TRP A 73 -9.30 5.73 5.04
N TYR A 74 -8.77 4.55 5.36
CA TYR A 74 -8.52 4.09 6.71
C TYR A 74 -7.02 3.92 6.96
N ASP A 75 -6.56 4.38 8.13
CA ASP A 75 -5.22 4.10 8.63
C ASP A 75 -5.16 2.64 9.10
N LEU A 76 -4.25 1.87 8.49
CA LEU A 76 -4.02 0.48 8.82
C LEU A 76 -3.35 0.28 10.19
N GLY A 77 -2.83 1.35 10.81
CA GLY A 77 -2.42 1.34 12.22
C GLY A 77 -3.58 1.26 13.20
N GLY A 78 -4.78 1.66 12.78
CA GLY A 78 -6.02 1.55 13.54
C GLY A 78 -6.82 0.28 13.26
N ILE A 79 -6.36 -0.57 12.34
CA ILE A 79 -7.00 -1.84 11.97
C ILE A 79 -6.15 -2.99 12.46
N THR A 80 -6.78 -3.94 13.16
CA THR A 80 -6.12 -5.18 13.59
C THR A 80 -6.09 -6.21 12.46
N CYS A 81 -4.94 -6.83 12.20
CA CYS A 81 -4.79 -8.02 11.37
C CYS A 81 -4.53 -9.25 12.22
N LEU A 82 -4.99 -10.40 11.72
CA LEU A 82 -4.60 -11.72 12.19
C LEU A 82 -3.57 -12.31 11.23
N GLY A 83 -2.40 -12.66 11.74
CA GLY A 83 -1.32 -13.34 11.02
C GLY A 83 -1.34 -14.84 11.22
N LEU A 84 -1.41 -15.60 10.13
CA LEU A 84 -1.36 -17.06 10.11
C LEU A 84 -0.05 -17.57 9.48
N PRO A 85 0.46 -18.74 9.91
CA PRO A 85 -0.12 -19.70 10.87
C PRO A 85 0.21 -19.40 12.34
N ALA A 86 0.86 -18.29 12.64
CA ALA A 86 1.31 -17.97 14.00
C ALA A 86 0.18 -17.56 14.96
N TYR A 87 -1.02 -17.26 14.44
CA TYR A 87 -2.15 -16.69 15.18
C TYR A 87 -1.74 -15.43 15.96
N ALA A 88 -1.08 -14.50 15.26
CA ALA A 88 -0.59 -13.26 15.85
C ALA A 88 -1.52 -12.09 15.48
N GLU A 89 -2.00 -11.35 16.47
CA GLU A 89 -2.82 -10.15 16.27
C GLU A 89 -2.00 -8.87 16.45
N GLY A 90 -2.26 -7.86 15.63
CA GLY A 90 -1.58 -6.57 15.74
C GLY A 90 -2.03 -5.56 14.68
N PRO A 91 -1.47 -4.34 14.67
CA PRO A 91 -1.80 -3.33 13.67
C PRO A 91 -1.34 -3.74 12.28
N CYS A 92 -2.19 -3.54 11.26
CA CYS A 92 -1.94 -3.95 9.87
C CYS A 92 -0.78 -3.20 9.20
N ASN A 93 -0.39 -2.02 9.70
CA ASN A 93 0.68 -1.21 9.13
C ASN A 93 2.10 -1.56 9.63
N GLY A 94 2.22 -2.46 10.62
CA GLY A 94 3.51 -2.76 11.27
C GLY A 94 4.42 -3.72 10.49
N MET A 95 3.94 -4.25 9.36
CA MET A 95 4.53 -5.41 8.69
C MET A 95 5.02 -5.05 7.29
N THR A 96 6.14 -5.63 6.86
CA THR A 96 6.58 -5.53 5.47
C THR A 96 5.76 -6.46 4.59
N ILE A 97 5.08 -5.89 3.60
CA ILE A 97 4.16 -6.59 2.71
C ILE A 97 4.84 -6.83 1.36
N ASN A 98 4.78 -8.08 0.90
CA ASN A 98 5.28 -8.52 -0.41
C ASN A 98 4.17 -8.55 -1.46
N ALA A 99 2.93 -8.82 -1.05
CA ALA A 99 1.79 -8.84 -1.96
C ALA A 99 0.47 -8.55 -1.22
N VAL A 100 -0.50 -8.05 -1.97
CA VAL A 100 -1.87 -7.77 -1.50
C VAL A 100 -2.85 -8.55 -2.36
N GLY A 101 -3.94 -9.03 -1.76
CA GLY A 101 -5.07 -9.64 -2.47
C GLY A 101 -6.39 -9.15 -1.88
N VAL A 102 -7.39 -8.95 -2.73
CA VAL A 102 -8.78 -8.72 -2.33
C VAL A 102 -9.55 -10.01 -2.58
N VAL A 103 -10.36 -10.44 -1.62
CA VAL A 103 -10.85 -11.83 -1.57
C VAL A 103 -12.36 -11.97 -1.66
N ALA A 104 -13.11 -10.95 -1.28
CA ALA A 104 -14.56 -11.05 -1.13
C ALA A 104 -15.37 -10.54 -2.35
N GLY A 105 -14.71 -10.00 -3.39
CA GLY A 105 -15.45 -9.26 -4.43
C GLY A 105 -15.73 -7.80 -4.03
N ASP A 106 -15.26 -7.40 -2.85
CA ASP A 106 -15.54 -6.15 -2.14
C ASP A 106 -14.68 -4.97 -2.64
N GLY A 107 -14.26 -5.03 -3.90
CA GLY A 107 -13.45 -4.00 -4.55
C GLY A 107 -14.24 -2.92 -5.29
N PRO A 108 -13.55 -1.92 -5.85
CA PRO A 108 -12.09 -1.80 -5.90
C PRO A 108 -11.49 -1.36 -4.56
N CYS A 109 -10.31 -1.89 -4.23
CA CYS A 109 -9.54 -1.47 -3.07
C CYS A 109 -8.25 -0.76 -3.48
N SER A 110 -8.00 0.41 -2.90
CA SER A 110 -6.78 1.19 -3.07
C SER A 110 -5.92 1.14 -1.83
N PHE A 111 -4.59 1.10 -2.02
CA PHE A 111 -3.60 0.94 -0.96
C PHE A 111 -2.50 1.97 -1.11
N LEU A 112 -2.05 2.58 -0.01
CA LEU A 112 -0.86 3.44 0.03
C LEU A 112 0.20 2.84 0.95
N GLY A 113 1.46 2.91 0.53
CA GLY A 113 2.62 2.47 1.32
C GLY A 113 3.60 3.61 1.63
N ASN A 114 4.55 3.35 2.53
CA ASN A 114 5.51 4.35 3.01
C ASN A 114 6.46 4.90 1.93
N ASP A 115 6.80 4.12 0.91
CA ASP A 115 7.77 4.52 -0.14
C ASP A 115 7.07 5.03 -1.41
N GLY A 116 5.89 5.63 -1.25
CA GLY A 116 5.09 6.16 -2.36
C GLY A 116 4.46 5.08 -3.24
N TYR A 117 4.39 3.84 -2.73
CA TYR A 117 3.57 2.79 -3.32
C TYR A 117 2.11 3.20 -3.31
N SER A 118 1.46 3.01 -4.45
CA SER A 118 0.02 3.17 -4.61
C SER A 118 -0.44 2.15 -5.62
N ALA A 119 -1.46 1.38 -5.26
CA ALA A 119 -2.10 0.44 -6.16
C ALA A 119 -3.60 0.40 -5.91
N THR A 120 -4.36 0.26 -6.99
CA THR A 120 -5.80 0.00 -6.95
C THR A 120 -6.05 -1.37 -7.56
N LEU A 121 -6.68 -2.24 -6.79
CA LEU A 121 -7.09 -3.58 -7.20
C LEU A 121 -8.58 -3.52 -7.52
N ALA A 122 -8.99 -4.11 -8.65
CA ALA A 122 -10.41 -4.17 -9.04
C ALA A 122 -11.25 -4.89 -7.97
N GLY A 123 -10.62 -5.86 -7.30
CA GLY A 123 -11.15 -6.57 -6.15
C GLY A 123 -12.19 -7.62 -6.50
N ASP A 124 -12.16 -8.10 -7.73
CA ASP A 124 -12.92 -9.26 -8.15
C ASP A 124 -12.40 -10.51 -7.43
N ALA A 125 -13.31 -11.34 -6.93
CA ALA A 125 -12.95 -12.59 -6.28
C ALA A 125 -12.13 -13.47 -7.25
N GLY A 126 -10.95 -13.90 -6.82
CA GLY A 126 -10.05 -14.72 -7.63
C GLY A 126 -9.10 -13.93 -8.53
N ASP A 127 -8.99 -12.60 -8.39
CA ASP A 127 -7.98 -11.77 -9.07
C ASP A 127 -6.54 -12.14 -8.70
N GLY A 128 -6.35 -12.65 -7.49
CA GLY A 128 -5.09 -13.22 -7.06
C GLY A 128 -4.21 -12.25 -6.27
N TRP A 129 -2.94 -12.63 -6.10
CA TRP A 129 -1.95 -11.79 -5.43
C TRP A 129 -1.39 -10.72 -6.36
N PHE A 130 -1.25 -9.51 -5.84
CA PHE A 130 -0.63 -8.38 -6.53
C PHE A 130 0.63 -7.96 -5.78
N ALA A 131 1.77 -7.95 -6.48
CA ALA A 131 3.06 -7.71 -5.87
C ALA A 131 3.20 -6.26 -5.39
N VAL A 132 3.72 -6.10 -4.18
CA VAL A 132 4.19 -4.83 -3.62
C VAL A 132 5.71 -4.78 -3.87
N ALA A 133 6.14 -3.88 -4.76
CA ALA A 133 7.53 -3.77 -5.17
C ALA A 133 8.04 -2.32 -5.05
N PRO A 134 9.09 -2.06 -4.25
CA PRO A 134 9.73 -2.99 -3.30
C PRO A 134 8.77 -3.41 -2.17
N PRO A 135 8.99 -4.57 -1.52
CA PRO A 135 8.24 -4.94 -0.32
C PRO A 135 8.35 -3.84 0.74
N GLN A 136 7.22 -3.42 1.29
CA GLN A 136 7.14 -2.28 2.21
C GLN A 136 5.88 -2.34 3.06
N ASN A 137 5.79 -1.46 4.06
CA ASN A 137 4.60 -1.30 4.88
C ASN A 137 3.49 -0.60 4.08
N ILE A 138 2.27 -1.12 4.18
CA ILE A 138 1.06 -0.47 3.70
C ILE A 138 0.47 0.31 4.88
N ILE A 139 0.23 1.60 4.70
CA ILE A 139 -0.20 2.51 5.75
C ILE A 139 -1.69 2.81 5.71
N SER A 140 -2.30 2.80 4.54
CA SER A 140 -3.73 3.07 4.41
C SER A 140 -4.36 2.24 3.32
N ALA A 141 -5.64 1.96 3.51
CA ALA A 141 -6.47 1.27 2.54
C ALA A 141 -7.83 1.96 2.39
N LYS A 142 -8.47 1.75 1.25
CA LYS A 142 -9.79 2.27 0.91
C LYS A 142 -10.47 1.26 0.03
N CYS A 143 -11.67 0.79 0.37
CA CYS A 143 -12.47 -0.07 -0.49
C CYS A 143 -13.82 0.59 -0.77
N GLY A 144 -14.36 0.41 -1.99
CA GLY A 144 -15.57 1.09 -2.47
C GLY A 144 -15.32 2.31 -3.34
#